data_AF-A0A966V2M2-F1
#
_entry.id   AF-A0A966V2M2-F1
#
_cell.length_a   1.000
_cell.length_b   1.000
_cell.length_c   1.000
_cell.angle_alpha   90.00
_cell.angle_beta   90.00
_cell.angle_gamma   90.00
#
_symmetry.space_group_name_H-M   'P 1'
#
loop_
_entity.id
_entity.type
_entity.pdbx_description
1 polymer ?
#
loop_
_entity_poly.entity_id
_entity_poly.type
_entity_poly.pdbx_seq_one_letter_code
_entity_poly.pdbx_strand_id
1 'polypeptide(L)'
;QHHVFDGSGSVKEARISAPKRLSLGATFAMNMRVFLPYRITNTVVEFEENRRIAWRHFGGHIWRYILTPVEGGTLVTEQFDYAKNRSRLFLKFMNAIENNERWMDITLANIERHFSPAS
;
A
#
# COMPACT_ATOMS: atom_id res chain seq x y z
N GLN A 1 -8.49 3.44 7.02
CA GLN A 1 -8.32 4.61 6.13
C GLN A 1 -6.85 4.69 5.74
N HIS A 2 -6.47 4.39 4.48
CA HIS A 2 -5.04 4.22 4.11
C HIS A 2 -4.21 5.52 4.21
N HIS A 3 -4.80 6.66 3.83
CA HIS A 3 -4.09 7.95 3.82
C HIS A 3 -3.60 8.42 5.20
N VAL A 4 -4.17 7.88 6.29
CA VAL A 4 -3.85 8.30 7.67
C VAL A 4 -2.42 7.91 8.05
N PHE A 5 -1.93 6.80 7.50
CA PHE A 5 -0.61 6.27 7.82
C PHE A 5 0.36 6.28 6.64
N ASP A 6 -0.06 6.63 5.42
CA ASP A 6 0.81 6.71 4.23
C ASP A 6 2.00 7.65 4.45
N GLY A 7 3.21 7.09 4.45
CA GLY A 7 4.46 7.82 4.64
C GLY A 7 4.89 8.66 3.45
N SER A 8 4.36 8.40 2.25
CA SER A 8 4.63 9.21 1.06
C SER A 8 3.84 10.52 1.05
N GLY A 9 2.75 10.58 1.81
CA GLY A 9 1.75 11.64 1.76
C GLY A 9 1.04 11.75 0.41
N SER A 10 1.22 10.81 -0.51
CA SER A 10 0.63 10.85 -1.85
C SER A 10 -0.80 10.34 -1.87
N VAL A 11 -1.16 9.41 -0.98
CA VAL A 11 -2.50 8.82 -0.88
C VAL A 11 -3.43 9.80 -0.19
N LYS A 12 -4.56 10.13 -0.83
CA LYS A 12 -5.51 11.13 -0.31
C LYS A 12 -6.81 10.51 0.17
N GLU A 13 -7.48 9.76 -0.67
CA GLU A 13 -8.77 9.18 -0.31
C GLU A 13 -9.11 7.94 -1.13
N ALA A 14 -9.85 7.02 -0.52
CA ALA A 14 -10.52 5.96 -1.24
C ALA A 14 -11.80 6.51 -1.86
N ARG A 15 -12.12 6.12 -3.11
CA ARG A 15 -13.37 6.55 -3.74
C ARG A 15 -14.57 5.78 -3.20
N ILE A 16 -15.73 6.44 -3.17
CA ILE A 16 -17.03 5.87 -2.76
C ILE A 16 -17.37 4.58 -3.52
N SER A 17 -16.92 4.46 -4.79
CA SER A 17 -17.15 3.29 -5.62
C SER A 17 -16.29 2.07 -5.26
N ALA A 18 -15.38 2.18 -4.27
CA ALA A 18 -14.64 1.03 -3.77
C ALA A 18 -15.57 0.12 -2.95
N PRO A 19 -15.43 -1.21 -3.04
CA PRO A 19 -16.24 -2.13 -2.26
C PRO A 19 -16.00 -1.90 -0.76
N LYS A 20 -17.06 -2.08 0.05
CA LYS A 20 -16.97 -1.93 1.52
C LYS A 20 -15.94 -2.87 2.15
N ARG A 21 -15.73 -4.05 1.55
CA ARG A 21 -14.75 -5.05 1.97
C ARG A 21 -13.96 -5.53 0.76
N LEU A 22 -12.63 -5.59 0.90
CA LEU A 22 -11.75 -6.14 -0.12
C LEU A 22 -11.77 -7.67 -0.06
N SER A 23 -11.59 -8.28 -1.22
CA SER A 23 -11.48 -9.73 -1.42
C SER A 23 -10.62 -9.98 -2.66
N LEU A 24 -10.22 -11.23 -2.90
CA LEU A 24 -9.45 -11.57 -4.10
C LEU A 24 -10.19 -11.13 -5.37
N GLY A 25 -9.48 -10.45 -6.28
CA GLY A 25 -10.04 -9.91 -7.52
C GLY A 25 -10.82 -8.60 -7.37
N ALA A 26 -11.10 -8.14 -6.14
CA ALA A 26 -11.76 -6.86 -5.92
C ALA A 26 -10.93 -5.70 -6.48
N THR A 27 -11.61 -4.74 -7.11
CA THR A 27 -10.98 -3.51 -7.59
C THR A 27 -11.34 -2.34 -6.69
N PHE A 28 -10.35 -1.49 -6.39
CA PHE A 28 -10.56 -0.25 -5.64
C PHE A 28 -9.73 0.88 -6.25
N ALA A 29 -10.19 2.12 -6.09
CA ALA A 29 -9.50 3.29 -6.62
C ALA A 29 -9.12 4.26 -5.51
N MET A 30 -7.89 4.76 -5.59
CA MET A 30 -7.34 5.77 -4.71
C MET A 30 -7.10 7.06 -5.49
N ASN A 31 -7.48 8.18 -4.88
CA ASN A 31 -7.03 9.49 -5.31
C ASN A 31 -5.64 9.74 -4.72
N MET A 32 -4.73 10.15 -5.60
CA MET A 32 -3.32 10.36 -5.31
C MET A 32 -2.94 11.80 -5.66
N ARG A 33 -1.87 12.32 -5.07
CA ARG A 33 -1.28 13.60 -5.49
C ARG A 33 0.23 13.59 -5.28
N VAL A 34 0.95 13.71 -6.39
CA VAL A 34 2.40 13.96 -6.43
C VAL A 34 2.56 15.11 -7.42
N PHE A 35 2.79 16.31 -6.89
CA PHE A 35 2.63 17.61 -7.59
C PHE A 35 1.19 17.86 -8.08
N LEU A 36 0.69 17.08 -9.04
CA LEU A 36 -0.66 17.15 -9.59
C LEU A 36 -1.56 16.00 -9.07
N PRO A 37 -2.89 16.20 -8.97
CA PRO A 37 -3.82 15.13 -8.65
C PRO A 37 -3.89 14.07 -9.75
N TYR A 38 -3.92 12.80 -9.36
CA TYR A 38 -4.14 11.68 -10.28
C TYR A 38 -4.86 10.53 -9.58
N ARG A 39 -5.25 9.52 -10.36
CA ARG A 39 -6.00 8.35 -9.89
C ARG A 39 -5.21 7.08 -10.15
N ILE A 40 -5.23 6.17 -9.18
CA ILE A 40 -4.79 4.79 -9.37
C ILE A 40 -5.96 3.85 -9.10
N THR A 41 -6.26 2.98 -10.06
CA THR A 41 -7.15 1.82 -9.86
C THR A 41 -6.29 0.59 -9.62
N ASN A 42 -6.53 -0.08 -8.51
CA ASN A 42 -5.85 -1.29 -8.07
C ASN A 42 -6.79 -2.50 -8.16
N THR A 43 -6.21 -3.68 -8.34
CA THR A 43 -6.87 -4.97 -8.20
C THR A 43 -6.18 -5.77 -7.10
N VAL A 44 -6.95 -6.36 -6.20
CA VAL A 44 -6.45 -7.30 -5.19
C VAL A 44 -6.04 -8.60 -5.88
N VAL A 45 -4.78 -8.97 -5.74
CA VAL A 45 -4.17 -10.15 -6.39
C VAL A 45 -3.77 -11.25 -5.42
N GLU A 46 -3.68 -10.94 -4.13
CA GLU A 46 -3.53 -11.92 -3.06
C GLU A 46 -4.45 -11.50 -1.91
N PHE A 47 -5.14 -12.46 -1.31
CA PHE A 47 -6.00 -12.20 -0.18
C PHE A 47 -6.11 -13.44 0.71
N GLU A 48 -5.75 -13.28 1.97
CA GLU A 48 -5.99 -14.22 3.05
C GLU A 48 -6.41 -13.40 4.27
N GLU A 49 -7.61 -13.68 4.78
CA GLU A 49 -8.20 -12.90 5.88
C GLU A 49 -7.26 -12.84 7.08
N ASN A 50 -7.04 -11.63 7.62
CA ASN A 50 -6.17 -11.37 8.78
C ASN A 50 -4.69 -11.81 8.62
N ARG A 51 -4.25 -12.11 7.39
CA ARG A 51 -2.92 -12.68 7.14
C ARG A 51 -2.19 -12.01 6.00
N ARG A 52 -2.89 -11.72 4.90
CA ARG A 52 -2.25 -11.17 3.71
C ARG A 52 -3.22 -10.43 2.82
N ILE A 53 -2.77 -9.30 2.29
CA ILE A 53 -3.42 -8.65 1.16
C ILE A 53 -2.37 -8.06 0.24
N ALA A 54 -2.51 -8.29 -1.06
CA ALA A 54 -1.65 -7.69 -2.07
C ALA A 54 -2.50 -7.10 -3.21
N TRP A 55 -2.04 -5.99 -3.77
CA TRP A 55 -2.70 -5.33 -4.88
C TRP A 55 -1.70 -4.77 -5.89
N ARG A 56 -2.19 -4.57 -7.11
CA ARG A 56 -1.42 -3.94 -8.18
C ARG A 56 -2.31 -3.05 -9.04
N HIS A 57 -1.69 -2.07 -9.68
CA HIS A 57 -2.30 -1.32 -10.77
C HIS A 57 -1.68 -1.71 -12.12
N PHE A 58 -2.03 -0.97 -13.18
CA PHE A 58 -1.57 -1.20 -14.55
C PHE A 58 -0.04 -1.25 -14.72
N GLY A 59 0.74 -0.64 -13.81
CA GLY A 59 2.21 -0.66 -13.82
C GLY A 59 2.81 -2.02 -13.47
N GLY A 60 2.01 -2.92 -12.88
CA GLY A 60 2.34 -4.32 -12.68
C GLY A 60 3.18 -4.65 -11.44
N HIS A 61 3.71 -3.66 -10.73
CA HIS A 61 4.29 -3.90 -9.41
C HIS A 61 3.20 -4.19 -8.38
N ILE A 62 3.55 -4.98 -7.37
CA ILE A 62 2.67 -5.46 -6.32
C ILE A 62 3.07 -4.81 -5.01
N TRP A 63 2.10 -4.18 -4.36
CA TRP A 63 2.19 -3.78 -2.95
C TRP A 63 1.54 -4.86 -2.12
N ARG A 64 2.15 -5.20 -0.98
CA ARG A 64 1.67 -6.28 -0.13
C ARG A 64 1.82 -5.91 1.33
N TYR A 65 0.77 -6.19 2.11
CA TYR A 65 0.87 -6.33 3.55
C TYR A 65 0.81 -7.81 3.94
N ILE A 66 1.73 -8.20 4.80
CA ILE A 66 1.76 -9.50 5.47
C ILE A 66 1.55 -9.23 6.95
N LEU A 67 0.56 -9.90 7.53
CA LEU A 67 0.13 -9.75 8.90
C LEU A 67 0.45 -11.05 9.63
N THR A 68 1.49 -11.02 10.45
CA THR A 68 1.90 -12.18 11.26
C THR A 68 1.44 -11.94 12.68
N PRO A 69 0.43 -12.69 13.19
CA PRO A 69 0.04 -12.64 14.58
C PRO A 69 1.22 -13.01 15.47
N VAL A 70 1.42 -12.23 16.52
CA VAL A 70 2.43 -12.43 17.56
C VAL A 70 1.77 -12.27 18.92
N GLU A 71 2.46 -12.66 19.99
CA GLU A 71 1.95 -12.39 21.33
C GLU A 71 1.74 -10.88 21.54
N GLY A 72 0.56 -10.50 22.00
CA GLY A 72 0.21 -9.10 22.25
C GLY A 72 -0.04 -8.23 21.02
N GLY A 73 -0.03 -8.77 19.79
CA GLY A 73 -0.29 -7.94 18.61
C GLY A 73 -0.11 -8.61 17.25
N THR A 74 0.31 -7.82 16.27
CA THR A 74 0.55 -8.26 14.89
C THR A 74 1.82 -7.60 14.36
N LEU A 75 2.76 -8.43 13.91
CA LEU A 75 3.88 -7.97 13.11
C LEU A 75 3.38 -7.66 11.70
N VAL A 76 3.49 -6.40 11.31
CA VAL A 76 3.13 -5.92 9.96
C VAL A 76 4.39 -5.83 9.12
N THR A 77 4.39 -6.51 7.97
CA THR A 77 5.43 -6.36 6.95
C THR A 77 4.81 -5.74 5.71
N GLU A 78 5.38 -4.62 5.27
CA GLU A 78 5.08 -4.05 3.96
C GLU A 78 6.11 -4.52 2.93
N GLN A 79 5.67 -4.86 1.73
CA GLN A 79 6.54 -5.32 0.65
C GLN A 79 6.16 -4.66 -0.67
N PHE A 80 7.19 -4.19 -1.37
CA PHE A 80 7.10 -3.69 -2.73
C PHE A 80 7.80 -4.66 -3.70
N ASP A 81 7.01 -5.43 -4.45
CA ASP A 81 7.52 -6.34 -5.48
C ASP A 81 7.37 -5.72 -6.87
N TYR A 82 8.50 -5.36 -7.47
CA TYR A 82 8.59 -4.75 -8.80
C TYR A 82 9.16 -5.70 -9.85
N ALA A 83 9.27 -7.01 -9.57
CA ALA A 83 9.86 -7.98 -10.49
C ALA A 83 9.08 -8.07 -11.82
N LYS A 84 7.75 -7.95 -11.76
CA LYS A 84 6.85 -7.95 -12.92
C LYS A 84 6.45 -6.55 -13.40
N ASN A 85 7.16 -5.51 -12.98
CA ASN A 85 6.87 -4.16 -13.41
C ASN A 85 7.11 -4.00 -14.92
N ARG A 86 6.16 -3.38 -15.62
CA ARG A 86 6.20 -3.20 -17.09
C ARG A 86 7.34 -2.29 -17.58
N SER A 87 7.87 -1.43 -16.71
CA SER A 87 8.99 -0.53 -17.01
C SER A 87 9.90 -0.35 -15.80
N ARG A 88 10.82 -1.30 -15.60
CA ARG A 88 11.86 -1.24 -14.55
C ARG A 88 12.77 -0.02 -14.71
N LEU A 89 13.05 0.38 -15.96
CA LEU A 89 13.85 1.57 -16.27
C LEU A 89 13.18 2.85 -15.79
N PHE A 90 11.86 2.98 -15.94
CA PHE A 90 11.12 4.15 -15.46
C PHE A 90 11.15 4.25 -13.93
N LEU A 91 10.97 3.13 -13.21
CA LEU A 91 11.08 3.11 -11.75
C LEU A 91 12.47 3.56 -11.28
N LYS A 92 13.53 3.09 -11.97
CA LYS A 92 14.90 3.49 -11.65
C LYS A 92 15.14 4.97 -11.92
N PHE A 93 14.66 5.48 -13.06
CA PHE A 93 14.77 6.90 -13.40
C PHE A 93 14.10 7.82 -12.37
N MET A 94 12.93 7.43 -11.86
CA MET A 94 12.18 8.18 -10.84
C MET A 94 12.73 7.99 -9.41
N ASN A 95 13.85 7.27 -9.26
CA ASN A 95 14.39 6.81 -7.98
C ASN A 95 13.33 6.18 -7.05
N ALA A 96 12.35 5.49 -7.66
CA ALA A 96 11.16 5.05 -6.96
C ALA A 96 11.47 3.99 -5.90
N ILE A 97 12.50 3.16 -6.11
CA ILE A 97 12.87 2.09 -5.17
C ILE A 97 13.37 2.69 -3.85
N GLU A 98 14.38 3.57 -3.90
CA GLU A 98 14.94 4.21 -2.70
C GLU A 98 13.91 5.10 -2.00
N ASN A 99 13.10 5.83 -2.76
CA ASN A 99 12.05 6.67 -2.18
C ASN A 99 10.96 5.82 -1.52
N ASN A 100 10.52 4.72 -2.15
CA ASN A 100 9.52 3.84 -1.58
C ASN A 100 10.02 3.20 -0.29
N GLU A 101 11.29 2.76 -0.23
CA GLU A 101 11.87 2.20 0.99
C GLU A 101 11.76 3.18 2.17
N ARG A 102 12.20 4.43 1.99
CA ARG A 102 12.06 5.48 3.01
C ARG A 102 10.61 5.71 3.42
N TRP A 103 9.69 5.70 2.46
CA TRP A 103 8.27 5.95 2.73
C TRP A 103 7.59 4.76 3.40
N MET A 104 8.03 3.54 3.13
CA MET A 104 7.57 2.34 3.82
C MET A 104 7.98 2.39 5.30
N ASP A 105 9.20 2.82 5.62
CA ASP A 105 9.62 3.00 7.02
C ASP A 105 8.73 3.98 7.78
N ILE A 106 8.44 5.13 7.16
CA ILE A 106 7.52 6.13 7.73
C ILE A 106 6.09 5.55 7.85
N THR A 107 5.65 4.80 6.83
CA THR A 107 4.32 4.17 6.81
C THR A 107 4.16 3.20 7.96
N LEU A 108 5.13 2.31 8.17
CA LEU A 108 5.12 1.33 9.26
C LEU A 108 5.17 2.01 10.63
N ALA A 109 6.00 3.05 10.80
CA ALA A 109 6.02 3.84 12.03
C ALA A 109 4.67 4.55 12.30
N ASN A 110 3.99 5.03 11.26
CA ASN A 110 2.67 5.64 11.40
C ASN A 110 1.59 4.61 11.73
N ILE A 111 1.66 3.40 11.15
CA ILE A 111 0.77 2.28 11.51
C ILE A 111 0.93 1.97 13.00
N GLU A 112 2.16 1.80 13.47
CA GLU A 112 2.43 1.55 14.89
C GLU A 112 1.81 2.63 15.78
N ARG A 113 2.05 3.92 15.49
CA ARG A 113 1.45 5.03 16.25
C ARG A 113 -0.08 5.06 16.19
N HIS A 114 -0.68 4.69 15.06
CA HIS A 114 -2.12 4.75 14.87
C HIS A 114 -2.87 3.64 15.62
N PHE A 115 -2.26 2.47 15.77
CA PHE A 115 -2.87 1.30 16.42
C PHE A 115 -2.37 1.04 17.84
N SER A 116 -1.28 1.67 18.25
CA SER A 116 -0.82 1.61 19.64
C SER A 116 -1.77 2.40 20.54
N PRO A 117 -2.14 1.86 21.72
CA PRO A 117 -2.91 2.62 22.70
C PRO A 117 -2.12 3.88 23.11
N ALA A 118 -2.84 4.99 23.32
CA ALA A 118 -2.24 6.17 23.93
C ALA A 118 -1.69 5.79 25.31
N SER A 119 -0.42 6.10 25.56
CA SER A 119 0.20 5.95 26.89
C SER A 119 -0.36 6.96 27.88
#